data_AF-A0A963D3G4-F1
#
_entry.id   AF-A0A963D3G4-F1
#
_cell.length_a   1.000
_cell.length_b   1.000
_cell.length_c   1.000
_cell.angle_alpha   90.00
_cell.angle_beta   90.00
_cell.angle_gamma   90.00
#
_symmetry.space_group_name_H-M   'P 1'
#
loop_
_entity.id
_entity.type
_entity.pdbx_description
1 polymer ?
#
loop_
_entity_poly.entity_id
_entity_poly.type
_entity_poly.pdbx_seq_one_letter_code
_entity_poly.pdbx_strand_id
1 'polypeptide(L)'
;MNTAKYRPLLRRLHRWVALVLTPVFAIIILSGGVLALKPLFAPAAAQTNSAEGPAIAAALARIDPQGLATSVAVSPDGGSLVLQSRGSTGPSGSFDPASGIANAEQPGPDFFAIVLDLHKNLLLGLGIVVEIAAYAMSALIVVGLFLGLPRLRNTLLGWHQGV
;
A
#
# COMPACT_ATOMS: atom_id res chain seq x y z
N MET A 1 -17.20 -16.25 35.49
CA MET A 1 -15.75 -15.98 35.32
C MET A 1 -15.45 -14.57 35.84
N ASN A 2 -14.57 -14.43 36.83
CA ASN A 2 -14.29 -13.14 37.52
C ASN A 2 -13.50 -12.17 36.63
N THR A 3 -14.20 -11.36 35.83
CA THR A 3 -13.63 -10.33 34.94
C THR A 3 -12.86 -9.23 35.69
N ALA A 4 -13.10 -9.06 37.00
CA ALA A 4 -12.42 -8.09 37.85
C ALA A 4 -10.90 -8.30 37.97
N LYS A 5 -10.41 -9.55 37.90
CA LYS A 5 -8.97 -9.86 38.01
C LYS A 5 -8.19 -9.59 36.72
N TYR A 6 -8.82 -9.71 35.55
CA TYR A 6 -8.13 -9.60 34.26
C TYR A 6 -8.03 -8.18 33.72
N ARG A 7 -8.89 -7.28 34.19
CA ARG A 7 -8.92 -5.86 33.76
C ARG A 7 -7.59 -5.10 33.95
N PRO A 8 -6.88 -5.18 35.10
CA PRO A 8 -5.59 -4.50 35.26
C PRO A 8 -4.51 -5.09 34.34
N LEU A 9 -4.52 -6.41 34.14
CA LEU A 9 -3.60 -7.10 33.23
C LEU A 9 -3.83 -6.67 31.78
N LEU A 10 -5.09 -6.63 31.34
CA LEU A 10 -5.46 -6.22 29.99
C LEU A 10 -5.06 -4.77 29.70
N ARG A 11 -5.19 -3.86 30.67
CA ARG A 11 -4.71 -2.48 30.55
C ARG A 11 -3.19 -2.39 30.42
N ARG A 12 -2.45 -3.21 31.18
CA ARG A 12 -0.98 -3.25 31.09
C ARG A 12 -0.56 -3.77 29.72
N LEU A 13 -1.16 -4.87 29.25
CA LEU A 13 -0.93 -5.41 27.90
C LEU A 13 -1.26 -4.37 26.82
N HIS A 14 -2.44 -3.77 26.86
CA HIS A 14 -2.84 -2.75 25.89
C HIS A 14 -1.82 -1.60 25.82
N ARG A 15 -1.35 -1.09 26.98
CA ARG A 15 -0.37 0.00 27.03
C ARG A 15 0.98 -0.39 26.42
N TRP A 16 1.52 -1.56 26.79
CA TRP A 16 2.84 -1.99 26.32
C TRP A 16 2.83 -2.39 24.85
N VAL A 17 1.81 -3.11 24.39
CA VAL A 17 1.68 -3.49 22.98
C VAL A 17 1.47 -2.25 22.12
N ALA A 18 0.63 -1.30 22.55
CA ALA A 18 0.45 -0.03 21.84
C ALA A 18 1.77 0.76 21.72
N LEU A 19 2.55 0.83 22.81
CA LEU A 19 3.83 1.54 22.83
C LEU A 19 4.84 0.92 21.84
N VAL A 20 4.89 -0.40 21.73
CA VAL A 20 5.77 -1.11 20.77
C VAL A 20 5.28 -0.93 19.33
N LEU A 21 3.97 -0.99 19.09
CA LEU A 21 3.40 -0.84 17.74
C LEU A 21 3.46 0.60 17.21
N THR A 22 3.48 1.59 18.10
CA THR A 22 3.47 3.02 17.74
C THR A 22 4.53 3.42 16.71
N PRO A 23 5.85 3.16 16.89
CA PRO A 23 6.86 3.54 15.91
C PRO A 23 6.67 2.85 14.56
N VAL A 24 6.28 1.58 14.55
CA VAL A 24 6.02 0.82 13.31
C VAL A 24 4.87 1.46 12.54
N PHE A 25 3.75 1.74 13.22
CA PHE A 25 2.60 2.39 12.61
C PHE A 25 2.85 3.83 12.21
N ALA A 26 3.68 4.58 12.95
CA ALA A 26 4.07 5.93 12.55
C ALA A 26 4.75 5.91 11.17
N ILE A 27 5.68 4.98 10.93
CA ILE A 27 6.35 4.81 9.63
C ILE A 27 5.35 4.39 8.54
N ILE A 28 4.46 3.42 8.84
CA ILE A 28 3.45 2.93 7.88
C ILE A 28 2.46 4.04 7.50
N ILE A 29 2.01 4.85 8.46
CA ILE A 29 1.07 5.96 8.23
C ILE A 29 1.74 7.06 7.42
N LEU A 30 2.98 7.44 7.77
CA LEU A 30 3.72 8.48 7.02
C LEU A 30 3.97 8.03 5.57
N SER A 31 4.46 6.80 5.37
CA SER A 31 4.65 6.25 4.02
C SER A 31 3.33 6.14 3.26
N GLY A 32 2.25 5.66 3.88
CA GLY A 32 0.92 5.62 3.27
C GLY A 32 0.40 7.01 2.89
N GLY A 33 0.67 8.02 3.71
CA GLY A 33 0.39 9.42 3.41
C GLY A 33 1.15 9.93 2.18
N VAL A 34 2.43 9.59 2.05
CA VAL A 34 3.21 9.91 0.83
C VAL A 34 2.63 9.19 -0.39
N LEU A 35 2.24 7.91 -0.28
CA LEU A 35 1.59 7.18 -1.39
C LEU A 35 0.26 7.81 -1.82
N ALA A 36 -0.51 8.37 -0.88
CA ALA A 36 -1.77 9.04 -1.20
C ALA A 36 -1.58 10.28 -2.09
N LEU A 37 -0.36 10.83 -2.16
CA LEU A 37 0.00 11.93 -3.05
C LEU A 37 0.37 11.47 -4.47
N LYS A 38 0.65 10.17 -4.69
CA LYS A 38 0.97 9.62 -6.02
C LYS A 38 0.04 10.10 -7.14
N PRO A 39 -1.31 10.10 -7.00
CA PRO A 39 -2.19 10.57 -8.07
C PRO A 39 -2.02 12.06 -8.44
N LEU A 40 -1.48 12.91 -7.54
CA LEU A 40 -1.21 14.32 -7.85
C LEU A 40 -0.03 14.49 -8.82
N PHE A 41 0.84 13.49 -8.88
CA PHE A 41 1.99 13.44 -9.79
C PHE A 41 1.75 12.52 -10.99
N ALA A 42 0.61 11.84 -11.04
CA ALA A 42 0.22 11.11 -12.22
C ALA A 42 -0.01 12.12 -13.35
N PRO A 43 0.49 11.86 -14.57
CA PRO A 43 0.15 12.69 -15.71
C PRO A 43 -1.38 12.77 -15.82
N ALA A 44 -1.90 13.96 -16.13
CA ALA A 44 -3.33 14.15 -16.38
C ALA A 44 -3.79 13.03 -17.31
N ALA A 45 -4.82 12.28 -16.90
CA ALA A 45 -5.29 11.11 -17.63
C ALA A 45 -5.40 11.49 -19.11
N ALA A 46 -4.45 11.00 -19.92
CA ALA A 46 -4.60 11.09 -21.36
C ALA A 46 -5.96 10.44 -21.63
N GLN A 47 -6.78 11.10 -22.45
CA GLN A 47 -8.04 10.54 -22.91
C GLN A 47 -7.79 9.06 -23.19
N THR A 48 -8.44 8.19 -22.42
CA THR A 48 -8.26 6.75 -22.53
C THR A 48 -8.77 6.33 -23.90
N ASN A 49 -7.94 6.48 -24.91
CA ASN A 49 -8.02 5.68 -26.10
C ASN A 49 -7.59 4.31 -25.60
N SER A 50 -8.55 3.53 -25.08
CA SER A 50 -8.32 2.13 -24.75
C SER A 50 -7.56 1.54 -25.91
N ALA A 51 -6.29 1.22 -25.71
CA ALA A 51 -5.49 0.61 -26.76
C ALA A 51 -6.22 -0.67 -27.16
N GLU A 52 -6.77 -0.68 -28.37
CA GLU A 52 -7.58 -1.79 -28.83
C GLU A 52 -6.70 -3.06 -28.77
N GLY A 53 -7.24 -4.16 -28.22
CA GLY A 53 -6.49 -5.42 -28.10
C GLY A 53 -5.69 -5.82 -29.36
N PRO A 54 -6.21 -5.61 -30.59
CA PRO A 54 -5.46 -5.83 -31.82
C PRO A 54 -4.23 -4.93 -31.99
N ALA A 55 -4.30 -3.67 -31.58
CA ALA A 55 -3.18 -2.73 -31.65
C ALA A 55 -2.05 -3.13 -30.69
N ILE A 56 -2.39 -3.60 -29.49
CA ILE A 56 -1.42 -4.12 -28.52
C ILE A 56 -0.77 -5.39 -29.06
N ALA A 57 -1.53 -6.32 -29.63
CA ALA A 57 -1.00 -7.53 -30.22
C ALA A 57 -0.06 -7.24 -31.41
N ALA A 58 -0.42 -6.28 -32.26
CA ALA A 58 0.42 -5.85 -33.37
C ALA A 58 1.72 -5.17 -32.89
N ALA A 59 1.65 -4.35 -31.84
CA ALA A 59 2.82 -3.74 -31.22
C ALA A 59 3.74 -4.80 -30.60
N LEU A 60 3.16 -5.76 -29.87
CA LEU A 60 3.91 -6.85 -29.24
C LEU A 60 4.61 -7.74 -30.27
N ALA A 61 3.96 -8.04 -31.40
CA ALA A 61 4.58 -8.80 -32.49
C ALA A 61 5.78 -8.08 -33.14
N ARG A 62 5.84 -6.75 -33.07
CA ARG A 62 6.99 -5.96 -33.54
C ARG A 62 8.12 -5.92 -32.51
N ILE A 63 7.78 -5.77 -31.23
CA ILE A 63 8.75 -5.61 -30.14
C ILE A 63 9.36 -6.95 -29.71
N ASP A 64 8.54 -8.00 -29.65
CA ASP A 64 8.93 -9.35 -29.24
C ASP A 64 8.46 -10.42 -30.24
N PRO A 65 9.04 -10.47 -31.45
CA PRO A 65 8.65 -11.44 -32.48
C PRO A 65 8.94 -12.89 -32.08
N GLN A 66 9.82 -13.11 -31.09
CA GLN A 66 10.22 -14.43 -30.62
C GLN A 66 9.42 -14.89 -29.39
N GLY A 67 8.56 -14.04 -28.83
CA GLY A 67 7.75 -14.37 -27.65
C GLY A 67 8.59 -14.66 -26.40
N LEU A 68 9.72 -13.98 -26.23
CA LEU A 68 10.63 -14.17 -25.11
C LEU A 68 10.20 -13.40 -23.84
N ALA A 69 9.31 -12.43 -23.97
CA ALA A 69 8.77 -11.68 -22.85
C ALA A 69 7.89 -12.56 -21.97
N THR A 70 8.15 -12.49 -20.67
CA THR A 70 7.42 -13.24 -19.65
C THR A 70 6.31 -12.44 -19.00
N SER A 71 6.33 -11.11 -19.14
CA SER A 71 5.25 -10.23 -18.71
C SER A 71 5.11 -9.03 -19.65
N VAL A 72 3.86 -8.59 -19.80
CA VAL A 72 3.48 -7.38 -20.55
C VAL A 72 2.53 -6.59 -19.67
N ALA A 73 2.83 -5.32 -19.43
CA ALA A 73 1.94 -4.38 -18.78
C ALA A 73 1.70 -3.18 -19.68
N VAL A 74 0.45 -2.73 -19.78
CA VAL A 74 0.07 -1.53 -20.53
C VAL A 74 -0.06 -0.39 -19.52
N SER A 75 0.55 0.76 -19.82
CA SER A 75 0.36 1.95 -19.00
C SER A 75 -1.11 2.39 -19.01
N PRO A 76 -1.65 2.94 -17.90
CA PRO A 76 -3.06 3.34 -17.81
C PRO A 76 -3.53 4.35 -18.87
N ASP A 77 -2.59 5.14 -19.41
CA ASP A 77 -2.81 6.11 -20.48
C ASP A 77 -2.67 5.50 -21.89
N GLY A 78 -2.36 4.21 -22.01
CA GLY A 78 -2.12 3.51 -23.27
C GLY A 78 -0.86 3.95 -24.01
N GLY A 79 -0.05 4.84 -23.42
CA GLY A 79 1.10 5.47 -24.07
C GLY A 79 2.39 4.65 -24.02
N SER A 80 2.43 3.56 -23.24
CA SER A 80 3.59 2.70 -23.16
C SER A 80 3.25 1.23 -22.85
N LEU A 81 4.10 0.35 -23.35
CA LEU A 81 4.13 -1.09 -23.06
C LEU A 81 5.40 -1.40 -22.27
N VAL A 82 5.23 -1.96 -21.08
CA VAL A 82 6.33 -2.43 -20.24
C VAL A 82 6.46 -3.94 -20.42
N LEU A 83 7.63 -4.37 -20.87
CA LEU A 83 7.98 -5.78 -21.07
C LEU A 83 9.04 -6.21 -20.06
N GLN A 84 8.94 -7.44 -19.56
CA GLN A 84 10.03 -8.09 -18.84
C GLN A 84 10.30 -9.49 -19.37
N SER A 85 11.57 -9.81 -19.55
CA SER A 85 12.05 -11.13 -19.95
C SER A 85 12.88 -11.76 -18.84
N ARG A 86 12.81 -13.10 -18.70
CA ARG A 86 13.56 -13.84 -17.67
C ARG A 86 15.07 -13.90 -17.95
N GLY A 87 15.51 -13.64 -19.17
CA GLY A 87 16.91 -13.67 -19.59
C GLY A 87 17.34 -12.39 -20.31
N SER A 88 18.65 -12.23 -20.50
CA SER A 88 19.25 -11.06 -21.19
C SER A 88 18.96 -11.00 -22.69
N THR A 89 18.34 -12.05 -23.25
CA THR A 89 18.07 -12.19 -24.68
C THR A 89 16.69 -11.69 -25.10
N GLY A 90 15.78 -11.42 -24.16
CA GLY A 90 14.43 -10.94 -24.44
C GLY A 90 14.26 -9.45 -24.16
N PRO A 91 13.28 -8.77 -24.79
CA PRO A 91 13.04 -7.35 -24.58
C PRO A 91 12.64 -7.08 -23.13
N SER A 92 13.28 -6.09 -22.52
CA SER A 92 12.98 -5.63 -21.16
C SER A 92 13.08 -4.10 -21.12
N GLY A 93 12.02 -3.44 -20.69
CA GLY A 93 11.93 -1.97 -20.68
C GLY A 93 10.54 -1.44 -21.04
N SER A 94 10.44 -0.12 -21.15
CA SER A 94 9.24 0.56 -21.63
C SER A 94 9.38 0.84 -23.12
N PHE A 95 8.33 0.61 -23.89
CA PHE A 95 8.30 0.79 -25.34
C PHE A 95 7.08 1.61 -25.74
N ASP A 96 7.20 2.45 -26.75
CA ASP A 96 6.07 3.11 -27.38
C ASP A 96 5.29 2.10 -28.25
N PRO A 97 3.99 1.86 -28.00
CA PRO A 97 3.19 0.91 -28.78
C PRO A 97 3.03 1.30 -30.26
N ALA A 98 3.12 2.59 -30.62
CA ALA A 98 2.98 3.02 -32.00
C ALA A 98 4.25 2.73 -32.82
N SER A 99 5.41 3.10 -32.29
CA SER A 99 6.70 2.97 -32.98
C SER A 99 7.45 1.66 -32.68
N GLY A 100 7.17 1.01 -31.55
CA GLY A 100 7.92 -0.15 -31.06
C GLY A 100 9.32 0.20 -30.53
N ILE A 101 9.63 1.49 -30.39
CA ILE A 101 10.95 1.97 -29.94
C ILE A 101 10.97 1.96 -28.41
N ALA A 102 12.09 1.52 -27.84
CA ALA A 102 12.33 1.61 -26.41
C ALA A 102 12.32 3.09 -25.98
N ASN A 103 11.51 3.44 -24.99
CA ASN A 103 11.55 4.75 -24.36
C ASN A 103 12.94 4.90 -23.72
N ALA A 104 13.65 5.98 -24.09
CA ALA A 104 15.01 6.24 -23.61
C ALA A 104 15.09 6.61 -22.11
N GLU A 105 13.95 6.67 -21.41
CA GLU A 105 13.92 6.82 -19.97
C GLU A 105 14.37 5.51 -19.31
N GLN A 106 15.66 5.40 -19.01
CA GLN A 106 16.06 4.53 -17.91
C GLN A 106 15.35 5.06 -16.66
N PRO A 107 14.37 4.33 -16.08
CA PRO A 107 13.74 4.81 -14.88
C PRO A 107 14.82 4.78 -13.82
N GLY A 108 15.16 5.94 -13.26
CA GLY A 108 15.78 5.98 -11.94
C GLY A 108 14.93 5.18 -10.95
N PRO A 109 15.45 4.86 -9.75
CA PRO A 109 14.70 4.13 -8.76
C PRO A 109 13.33 4.79 -8.56
N ASP A 110 12.24 4.07 -8.87
CA ASP A 110 10.89 4.61 -8.75
C ASP A 110 10.64 4.93 -7.28
N PHE A 111 10.67 6.22 -6.95
CA PHE A 111 10.50 6.72 -5.59
C PHE A 111 9.21 6.16 -4.97
N PHE A 112 8.10 6.13 -5.72
CA PHE A 112 6.85 5.59 -5.22
C PHE A 112 6.89 4.08 -5.05
N ALA A 113 7.67 3.35 -5.86
CA ALA A 113 7.91 1.93 -5.63
C ALA A 113 8.72 1.67 -4.35
N ILE A 114 9.73 2.50 -4.07
CA ILE A 114 10.51 2.41 -2.82
C ILE A 114 9.60 2.70 -1.62
N VAL A 115 8.82 3.79 -1.66
CA VAL A 115 7.92 4.12 -0.54
C VAL A 115 6.82 3.05 -0.40
N LEU A 116 6.35 2.46 -1.51
CA LEU A 116 5.40 1.34 -1.49
C LEU A 116 6.01 0.11 -0.81
N ASP A 117 7.27 -0.20 -1.08
CA ASP A 117 7.98 -1.31 -0.45
C ASP A 117 8.26 -1.04 1.04
N LEU A 118 8.56 0.21 1.41
CA LEU A 118 8.61 0.64 2.82
C LEU A 118 7.26 0.44 3.52
N HIS A 119 6.17 0.82 2.87
CA HIS A 119 4.83 0.73 3.42
C HIS A 119 4.37 -0.72 3.62
N LYS A 120 4.68 -1.61 2.68
CA LYS A 120 4.22 -3.01 2.69
C LYS A 120 5.19 -3.96 3.38
N ASN A 121 6.49 -3.75 3.21
CA ASN A 121 7.53 -4.71 3.59
C ASN A 121 8.62 -4.10 4.50
N LEU A 122 8.48 -2.83 4.90
CA LEU A 122 9.48 -2.07 5.67
C LEU A 122 10.87 -2.01 4.99
N LEU A 123 10.94 -2.15 3.66
CA LEU A 123 12.18 -2.30 2.87
C LEU A 123 13.03 -3.54 3.21
N LEU A 124 12.52 -4.43 4.06
CA LEU A 124 13.25 -5.56 4.63
C LEU A 124 12.58 -6.90 4.29
N GLY A 125 11.56 -6.90 3.42
CA GLY A 125 10.76 -8.09 3.13
C GLY A 125 9.86 -8.53 4.29
N LEU A 126 9.61 -7.65 5.28
CA LEU A 126 8.88 -7.96 6.51
C LEU A 126 7.36 -7.82 6.36
N GLY A 127 6.79 -8.16 5.21
CA GLY A 127 5.36 -8.01 4.93
C GLY A 127 4.47 -8.71 5.95
N ILE A 128 4.88 -9.90 6.39
CA ILE A 128 4.16 -10.65 7.43
C ILE A 128 4.14 -9.94 8.79
N VAL A 129 5.20 -9.19 9.11
CA VAL A 129 5.26 -8.41 10.37
C VAL A 129 4.28 -7.25 10.30
N VAL A 130 4.24 -6.55 9.16
CA VAL A 130 3.30 -5.45 8.92
C VAL A 130 1.86 -5.96 8.99
N GLU A 131 1.58 -7.12 8.41
CA GLU A 131 0.26 -7.76 8.42
C GLU A 131 -0.17 -8.16 9.85
N ILE A 132 0.70 -8.85 10.60
CA ILE A 132 0.42 -9.21 12.00
C ILE A 132 0.22 -7.95 12.86
N ALA A 133 1.04 -6.92 12.63
CA ALA A 133 0.93 -5.64 13.31
C ALA A 133 -0.41 -4.95 13.00
N ALA A 134 -0.90 -5.03 11.75
CA ALA A 134 -2.22 -4.54 11.33
C ALA A 134 -3.35 -5.19 12.12
N TYR A 135 -3.34 -6.52 12.22
CA TYR A 135 -4.34 -7.25 13.00
C TYR A 135 -4.22 -6.96 14.51
N ALA A 136 -3.00 -6.90 15.04
CA ALA A 136 -2.76 -6.61 16.45
C ALA A 136 -3.25 -5.20 16.84
N MET A 137 -2.98 -4.19 16.01
CA MET A 137 -3.45 -2.83 16.23
C MET A 137 -4.97 -2.75 16.13
N SER A 138 -5.58 -3.45 15.16
CA SER A 138 -7.04 -3.52 15.04
C SER A 138 -7.69 -4.11 16.30
N ALA A 139 -7.13 -5.21 16.82
CA ALA A 139 -7.56 -5.78 18.09
C ALA A 139 -7.35 -4.82 19.26
N LEU A 140 -6.22 -4.09 19.30
CA LEU A 140 -5.96 -3.08 20.34
C LEU A 140 -6.96 -1.93 20.29
N ILE A 141 -7.38 -1.46 19.12
CA ILE A 141 -8.39 -0.41 18.98
C ILE A 141 -9.72 -0.90 19.58
N VAL A 142 -10.14 -2.12 19.23
CA VAL A 142 -11.36 -2.73 19.78
C VAL A 142 -11.26 -2.87 21.30
N VAL A 143 -10.16 -3.41 21.81
CA VAL A 143 -9.91 -3.55 23.26
C VAL A 143 -9.87 -2.18 23.96
N GLY A 144 -9.22 -1.20 23.33
CA GLY A 144 -9.10 0.17 23.81
C GLY A 144 -10.45 0.84 23.94
N LEU A 145 -11.35 0.64 22.96
CA LEU A 145 -12.73 1.09 23.04
C LEU A 145 -13.42 0.51 24.27
N PHE A 146 -13.44 -0.82 24.44
CA PHE A 146 -14.06 -1.46 25.62
C PHE A 146 -13.45 -1.04 26.97
N LEU A 147 -12.14 -0.76 27.00
CA LEU A 147 -11.44 -0.31 28.21
C LEU A 147 -11.64 1.18 28.52
N GLY A 148 -11.82 1.99 27.47
CA GLY A 148 -11.86 3.45 27.47
C GLY A 148 -13.26 4.04 27.41
N LEU A 149 -14.30 3.24 27.19
CA LEU A 149 -15.70 3.67 27.30
C LEU A 149 -15.86 4.43 28.64
N PRO A 150 -16.18 5.74 28.60
CA PRO A 150 -16.41 6.49 29.81
C PRO A 150 -17.57 5.79 30.53
N ARG A 151 -17.36 5.38 31.78
CA ARG A 151 -18.50 5.19 32.65
C ARG A 151 -19.11 6.58 32.78
N LEU A 152 -20.18 6.84 32.02
CA LEU A 152 -21.01 8.05 32.10
C LEU A 152 -21.66 8.08 33.49
N ARG A 153 -20.84 8.33 34.52
CA ARG A 153 -21.24 8.36 35.94
C ARG A 153 -21.98 9.66 36.28
N ASN A 154 -21.87 10.64 35.40
CA ASN A 154 -22.57 11.91 35.51
C ASN A 154 -23.76 11.87 34.54
N THR A 155 -24.82 11.18 34.95
CA THR A 155 -26.14 11.43 34.35
C THR A 155 -26.53 12.88 34.64
N LEU A 156 -27.37 13.49 33.81
CA LEU A 156 -27.89 14.86 34.05
C LEU A 156 -28.51 15.02 35.45
N LEU A 157 -29.01 13.92 36.03
CA LEU A 157 -29.55 13.86 37.38
C LEU A 157 -28.48 14.03 38.47
N GLY A 158 -27.23 13.61 38.23
CA GLY A 158 -26.11 13.79 39.16
C GLY A 158 -25.64 15.24 39.27
N TRP A 159 -25.73 16.01 38.18
CA TRP A 159 -25.41 17.45 38.19
C TRP A 159 -26.43 18.28 38.99
N HIS A 160 -27.67 17.81 39.11
CA HIS A 160 -28.70 18.45 39.92
C HIS A 160 -28.63 18.13 41.42
N GLN A 161 -27.85 17.11 41.83
CA GLN A 161 -27.75 16.70 43.24
C GLN A 161 -26.51 17.21 43.98
N GLY A 162 -25.66 18.02 43.34
CA GLY A 162 -24.64 18.82 44.04
C GLY A 162 -23.67 18.01 44.89
N VAL A 163 -23.05 16.96 44.32
CA VAL A 163 -21.85 16.29 44.85
C VAL A 163 -20.81 16.16 43.76
#